data_AF-A0A7Y1UMX4-F1
#
_entry.id   AF-A0A7Y1UMX4-F1
#
_cell.length_a   1.000
_cell.length_b   1.000
_cell.length_c   1.000
_cell.angle_alpha   90.00
_cell.angle_beta   90.00
_cell.angle_gamma   90.00
#
_symmetry.space_group_name_H-M   'P 1'
#
loop_
_entity.id
_entity.type
_entity.pdbx_description
1 polymer ?
#
loop_
_entity_poly.entity_id
_entity_poly.type
_entity_poly.pdbx_seq_one_letter_code
_entity_poly.pdbx_strand_id
1 'polypeptide(L)'
;MRAAVFHGNHDIRIEDVPAPVAGRDDLLLEVLTVGVCGTDAAEYDTGPSMFPIARRDRQTGHEGPMIPGHEFVGRIEAVGAGVVGFEVGMEVVTT
;
A
#
# COMPACT_ATOMS: atom_id res chain seq x y z
N MET A 1 9.36 5.49 -7.33
CA MET A 1 8.67 4.28 -7.80
C MET A 1 7.34 4.69 -8.41
N ARG A 2 6.87 3.98 -9.43
CA ARG A 2 5.55 4.23 -10.02
C ARG A 2 4.47 3.62 -9.13
N ALA A 3 3.39 4.35 -8.90
CA ALA A 3 2.25 3.88 -8.12
C ALA A 3 0.93 4.38 -8.71
N ALA A 4 -0.15 3.63 -8.49
CA ALA A 4 -1.51 4.13 -8.66
C ALA A 4 -1.88 4.92 -7.40
N VAL A 5 -2.17 6.22 -7.54
CA VAL A 5 -2.50 7.11 -6.43
C VAL A 5 -3.94 7.55 -6.57
N PHE A 6 -4.75 7.25 -5.56
CA PHE A 6 -6.15 7.64 -5.46
C PHE A 6 -6.26 9.00 -4.78
N HIS A 7 -6.81 9.99 -5.50
CA HIS A 7 -7.02 11.37 -5.04
C HIS A 7 -8.48 11.64 -4.62
N GLY A 8 -9.38 10.72 -4.93
CA GLY A 8 -10.81 10.85 -4.74
C GLY A 8 -11.58 10.08 -5.83
N ASN A 9 -12.91 10.16 -5.78
CA ASN A 9 -13.75 9.37 -6.70
C ASN A 9 -13.40 9.64 -8.15
N HIS A 10 -13.35 8.56 -8.92
CA HIS A 10 -13.01 8.57 -10.33
C HIS A 10 -11.63 9.18 -10.65
N ASP A 11 -10.75 9.31 -9.65
CA ASP A 11 -9.45 9.97 -9.79
C ASP A 11 -8.32 9.09 -9.23
N ILE A 12 -7.93 8.10 -10.04
CA ILE A 12 -6.70 7.33 -9.86
C ILE A 12 -5.72 7.74 -10.95
N ARG A 13 -4.52 8.12 -10.53
CA ARG A 13 -3.44 8.56 -11.41
C ARG A 13 -2.22 7.67 -11.23
N ILE A 14 -1.48 7.45 -12.31
CA ILE A 14 -0.16 6.81 -12.22
C ILE A 14 0.88 7.90 -11.99
N GLU A 15 1.55 7.84 -10.85
CA GLU A 15 2.50 8.87 -10.40
C GLU A 15 3.83 8.26 -10.00
N ASP A 16 4.90 9.06 -10.09
CA ASP A 16 6.18 8.74 -9.48
C ASP A 16 6.22 9.27 -8.05
N VAL A 17 6.31 8.36 -7.08
CA VAL A 17 6.39 8.67 -5.65
C VAL A 17 7.74 8.20 -5.07
N PRO A 18 8.22 8.75 -3.94
CA PRO A 18 9.39 8.22 -3.26
C PRO A 18 9.22 6.73 -2.94
N ALA A 19 10.27 5.94 -3.15
CA ALA A 19 10.26 4.55 -2.67
C ALA A 19 10.34 4.56 -1.13
N PRO A 20 9.55 3.72 -0.43
CA PRO A 20 9.66 3.61 1.01
C PRO A 20 10.99 2.96 1.41
N VAL A 21 11.41 3.21 2.65
CA VAL A 21 12.59 2.59 3.27
C VAL A 21 12.10 1.81 4.48
N ALA A 22 12.52 0.55 4.61
CA ALA A 22 12.17 -0.25 5.77
C ALA A 22 12.73 0.38 7.05
N GLY A 23 11.87 0.57 8.06
CA GLY A 23 12.28 0.85 9.42
C GLY A 23 12.88 -0.37 10.11
N ARG A 24 13.15 -0.24 11.41
CA ARG A 24 13.75 -1.33 12.21
C ARG A 24 12.91 -2.61 12.19
N ASP A 25 11.60 -2.46 12.23
CA ASP A 25 10.66 -3.58 12.43
C ASP A 25 9.82 -3.88 11.17
N ASP A 26 10.25 -3.34 10.02
CA ASP A 26 9.53 -3.44 8.76
C ASP A 26 10.21 -4.41 7.78
N LEU A 27 9.42 -4.92 6.84
CA LEU A 27 9.90 -5.51 5.60
C LEU A 27 9.64 -4.53 4.45
N LEU A 28 10.62 -4.34 3.57
CA LEU A 28 10.40 -3.71 2.26
C LEU A 28 10.11 -4.79 1.24
N LEU A 29 9.01 -4.67 0.52
CA LEU A 29 8.57 -5.64 -0.47
C LEU A 29 8.59 -5.04 -1.89
N GLU A 30 9.11 -5.78 -2.85
CA GLU A 30 8.76 -5.62 -4.26
C GLU A 30 7.40 -6.31 -4.49
N VAL A 31 6.37 -5.54 -4.83
CA VAL A 31 5.04 -6.09 -5.14
C VAL A 31 5.09 -6.80 -6.49
N LEU A 32 4.86 -8.11 -6.49
CA LEU A 32 4.87 -8.96 -7.69
C LEU A 32 3.51 -8.97 -8.39
N THR A 33 2.44 -9.02 -7.60
CA THR A 33 1.06 -8.99 -8.07
C THR A 33 0.14 -8.49 -6.96
N VAL A 34 -0.96 -7.86 -7.35
CA VAL A 34 -1.99 -7.33 -6.44
C VAL A 34 -3.37 -7.59 -7.04
N GLY A 35 -4.31 -8.03 -6.20
CA GLY A 35 -5.72 -8.16 -6.53
C GLY A 35 -6.42 -6.81 -6.56
N VAL A 36 -7.55 -6.74 -7.26
CA VAL A 36 -8.49 -5.62 -7.16
C VAL A 36 -9.75 -6.16 -6.51
N CYS A 37 -10.02 -5.69 -5.29
CA CYS A 37 -11.19 -6.10 -4.53
C CYS A 37 -12.41 -5.24 -4.90
N GLY A 38 -13.61 -5.75 -4.65
CA GLY A 38 -14.85 -4.97 -4.78
C GLY A 38 -14.84 -3.69 -3.94
N THR A 39 -14.12 -3.72 -2.81
CA THR A 39 -13.87 -2.54 -1.97
C THR A 39 -13.10 -1.44 -2.73
N ASP A 40 -12.03 -1.79 -3.45
CA ASP A 40 -11.25 -0.78 -4.20
C ASP A 40 -12.13 -0.15 -5.29
N ALA A 41 -12.96 -0.96 -5.96
CA ALA A 41 -13.92 -0.49 -6.95
C ALA A 41 -15.01 0.42 -6.33
N ALA A 42 -15.52 0.06 -5.15
CA ALA A 42 -16.53 0.86 -4.45
C ALA A 42 -15.96 2.20 -3.96
N GLU A 43 -14.71 2.24 -3.48
CA GLU A 43 -14.01 3.48 -3.12
C GLU A 43 -13.78 4.36 -4.34
N TYR A 44 -13.43 3.75 -5.49
CA TYR A 44 -13.28 4.47 -6.76
C TYR A 44 -14.59 5.10 -7.26
N ASP A 45 -15.68 4.34 -7.23
CA ASP A 45 -16.97 4.74 -7.83
C ASP A 45 -17.77 5.64 -6.88
N THR A 46 -17.95 5.21 -5.63
CA THR A 46 -18.91 5.81 -4.67
C THR A 46 -18.27 6.35 -3.39
N GLY A 47 -16.96 6.19 -3.21
CA GLY A 47 -16.23 6.60 -2.01
C GLY A 47 -16.01 8.13 -1.88
N PRO A 48 -14.89 8.56 -1.27
CA PRO A 48 -14.07 7.77 -0.37
C PRO A 48 -14.84 7.53 0.93
N SER A 49 -15.15 6.26 1.23
CA SER A 49 -15.84 5.88 2.47
C SER A 49 -14.82 5.46 3.51
N MET A 50 -13.94 4.53 3.17
CA MET A 50 -12.87 4.03 4.03
C MET A 50 -11.57 4.77 3.82
N PHE A 51 -11.27 5.21 2.60
CA PHE A 51 -10.02 5.90 2.30
C PHE A 51 -10.00 7.30 2.96
N PRO A 52 -9.02 7.60 3.85
CA PRO A 52 -9.01 8.83 4.64
C PRO A 52 -8.48 10.03 3.83
N ILE A 53 -9.16 10.38 2.73
CA ILE A 53 -8.72 11.47 1.82
C ILE A 53 -8.94 12.85 2.44
N ALA A 54 -10.09 13.06 3.07
CA ALA A 54 -10.50 14.34 3.65
C ALA A 54 -10.66 14.31 5.17
N ARG A 55 -10.16 13.25 5.81
CA ARG A 55 -10.19 13.08 7.27
C ARG A 55 -8.95 12.34 7.71
N ARG A 56 -8.42 12.67 8.88
CA ARG A 56 -7.31 11.94 9.48
C ARG A 56 -7.75 10.56 9.98
N ASP A 57 -7.07 9.52 9.52
CA ASP A 57 -7.24 8.18 10.06
C ASP A 57 -6.72 8.10 11.51
N ARG A 58 -7.47 7.41 12.37
CA ARG A 58 -7.16 7.38 13.81
C ARG A 58 -6.03 6.43 14.17
N GLN A 59 -5.78 5.42 13.34
CA GLN A 59 -4.81 4.37 13.63
C GLN A 59 -3.45 4.69 12.99
N THR A 60 -3.47 5.04 11.71
CA THR A 60 -2.29 5.33 10.90
C THR A 60 -1.91 6.80 10.93
N GLY A 61 -2.85 7.69 11.28
CA GLY A 61 -2.66 9.13 11.17
C GLY A 61 -2.65 9.65 9.73
N HIS A 62 -2.87 8.78 8.73
CA HIS A 62 -2.86 9.16 7.31
C HIS A 62 -4.02 10.11 6.99
N GLU A 63 -3.75 11.06 6.09
CA GLU A 63 -4.73 12.01 5.58
C GLU A 63 -4.29 12.47 4.19
N GLY A 64 -5.18 12.37 3.20
CA GLY A 64 -4.91 12.76 1.81
C GLY A 64 -4.76 11.58 0.84
N PRO A 65 -4.25 11.83 -0.39
CA PRO A 65 -4.13 10.81 -1.43
C PRO A 65 -3.39 9.55 -0.95
N MET A 66 -3.81 8.39 -1.45
CA MET A 66 -3.24 7.10 -1.01
C MET A 66 -3.08 6.11 -2.15
N ILE A 67 -2.19 5.14 -1.96
CA ILE A 67 -1.98 4.02 -2.89
C ILE A 67 -2.91 2.87 -2.46
N PRO A 68 -3.91 2.47 -3.27
CA PRO A 68 -4.82 1.38 -2.95
C PRO A 68 -4.19 0.00 -3.22
N GLY A 69 -4.91 -1.06 -2.88
CA GLY A 69 -4.47 -2.46 -3.00
C GLY A 69 -4.05 -3.05 -1.66
N HIS A 70 -4.83 -4.02 -1.18
CA HIS A 70 -4.66 -4.65 0.13
C HIS A 70 -4.45 -6.17 0.06
N GLU A 71 -4.45 -6.74 -1.14
CA GLU A 71 -4.34 -8.19 -1.39
C GLU A 71 -3.18 -8.43 -2.35
N PHE A 72 -1.95 -8.57 -1.85
CA PHE A 72 -0.77 -8.71 -2.72
C PHE A 72 0.20 -9.80 -2.30
N VAL A 73 0.96 -10.27 -3.29
CA VAL A 73 2.16 -11.10 -3.10
C VAL A 73 3.37 -10.23 -3.37
N GLY A 74 4.34 -10.27 -2.48
CA GLY A 74 5.59 -9.52 -2.59
C GLY A 74 6.81 -10.38 -2.36
N ARG A 75 7.94 -9.94 -2.91
CA ARG A 75 9.27 -10.48 -2.60
C ARG A 75 10.00 -9.52 -1.67
N ILE A 76 10.63 -10.04 -0.63
CA ILE A 76 11.36 -9.22 0.35
C ILE A 76 12.63 -8.64 -0.31
N GLU A 77 12.71 -7.31 -0.37
CA GLU A 77 13.85 -6.54 -0.87
C GLU A 77 14.76 -6.06 0.26
N ALA A 78 14.20 -5.75 1.43
CA ALA A 78 14.97 -5.40 2.63
C ALA A 78 14.28 -5.87 3.90
N VAL A 79 15.09 -6.20 4.92
CA VAL A 79 14.64 -6.65 6.23
C VAL A 79 15.18 -5.69 7.29
N GLY A 80 14.27 -5.12 8.10
CA GLY A 80 14.64 -4.31 9.24
C GLY A 80 15.40 -5.11 10.31
N ALA A 81 16.32 -4.45 11.02
CA ALA A 81 17.20 -5.12 11.99
C ALA A 81 16.48 -5.77 13.20
N GLY A 82 15.22 -5.42 13.45
CA GLY A 82 14.38 -6.00 14.50
C GLY A 82 13.55 -7.19 14.03
N VAL A 83 13.51 -7.47 12.73
CA VAL A 83 12.70 -8.55 12.15
C VAL A 83 13.45 -9.88 12.25
N VAL A 84 12.73 -10.93 12.65
CA VAL A 84 13.24 -12.30 12.79
C VAL A 84 12.40 -13.27 11.97
N GLY A 85 13.06 -14.28 11.38
CA GLY A 85 12.40 -15.32 10.59
C GLY A 85 12.11 -14.97 9.13
N PHE A 86 12.60 -13.82 8.66
CA PHE A 86 12.45 -13.38 7.28
C PHE A 86 13.81 -13.02 6.67
N GLU A 87 13.96 -13.32 5.38
CA GLU A 87 15.19 -13.06 4.62
C GLU A 87 14.87 -12.41 3.28
N VAL A 88 15.81 -11.61 2.77
CA VAL A 88 15.72 -11.04 1.42
C VAL A 88 15.57 -12.15 0.39
N GLY A 89 14.65 -11.96 -0.57
CA GLY A 89 14.32 -12.92 -1.61
C GLY A 89 13.16 -13.86 -1.29
N MET A 90 12.70 -13.95 -0.03
CA MET A 90 11.51 -14.73 0.31
C MET A 90 10.25 -14.10 -0.31
N GLU A 91 9.32 -14.95 -0.76
CA GLU A 91 7.99 -14.52 -1.19
C GLU A 91 7.01 -14.60 -0.02
N VAL A 92 6.22 -13.55 0.16
CA VAL A 92 5.23 -13.40 1.23
C VAL A 92 3.89 -12.94 0.64
N VAL A 93 2.80 -13.25 1.33
CA VAL A 93 1.44 -12.87 0.95
C VAL A 93 0.81 -12.03 2.05
N THR A 94 0.06 -11.00 1.66
CA THR A 94 -0.86 -10.28 2.54
C THR A 94 -2.29 -10.70 2.21
N THR A 95 -3.10 -10.93 3.25
CA THR A 95 -4.53 -11.26 3.13
C THR A 95 -5.33 -10.33 4.01
#